data_AF-A0A6L3AIQ5-F1
#
_entry.id   AF-A0A6L3AIQ5-F1
#
_cell.length_a   1.000
_cell.length_b   1.000
_cell.length_c   1.000
_cell.angle_alpha   90.00
_cell.angle_beta   90.00
_cell.angle_gamma   90.00
#
_symmetry.space_group_name_H-M   'P 1'
#
loop_
_entity.id
_entity.type
_entity.pdbx_description
1 polymer ?
#
loop_
_entity_poly.entity_id
_entity_poly.type
_entity_poly.pdbx_seq_one_letter_code
_entity_poly.pdbx_strand_id
1 'polypeptide(L)'
;MSNDIKSILETALSEEKKAHQFYLNLALQMKDKGARLKFEIMSAIELKHYEFLQSWYQEKFQHMPVLPETTELKIVRPEIPAKTALFAEAIKIIMDTERRAYEFYRNACEVSTHASDREVFRTLANMELSHYEQFRTEYNYMTETTIRFASEDIPWMMEVY
;
A
#
# COMPACT_ATOMS: atom_id res chain seq x y z
N MET A 1 8.93 -31.38 2.12
CA MET A 1 9.43 -30.09 2.64
C MET A 1 9.85 -29.21 1.46
N SER A 2 8.88 -28.64 0.73
CA SER A 2 9.13 -27.86 -0.49
C SER A 2 8.12 -26.74 -0.70
N ASN A 3 7.48 -26.25 0.38
CA ASN A 3 6.28 -25.39 0.28
C ASN A 3 6.44 -23.96 0.83
N ASP A 4 7.64 -23.51 1.17
CA ASP A 4 7.80 -22.22 1.86
C ASP A 4 7.77 -21.03 0.89
N ILE A 5 8.74 -20.95 -0.04
CA ILE A 5 8.88 -19.82 -0.97
C ILE A 5 7.78 -19.76 -2.05
N LYS A 6 7.36 -20.93 -2.55
CA LYS A 6 6.33 -21.00 -3.61
C LYS A 6 5.00 -20.44 -3.11
N SER A 7 4.59 -20.82 -1.90
CA SER A 7 3.34 -20.35 -1.30
C SER A 7 3.40 -18.85 -0.95
N ILE A 8 4.55 -18.35 -0.50
CA ILE A 8 4.79 -16.92 -0.30
C ILE A 8 4.60 -16.16 -1.62
N LEU A 9 5.16 -16.67 -2.71
CA LEU A 9 5.03 -16.03 -4.03
C LEU A 9 3.61 -16.06 -4.59
N GLU A 10 2.91 -17.18 -4.46
CA GLU A 10 1.50 -17.28 -4.85
C GLU A 10 0.64 -16.31 -4.03
N THR A 11 0.94 -16.13 -2.74
CA THR A 11 0.30 -15.12 -1.90
C THR A 11 0.63 -13.71 -2.36
N ALA A 12 1.91 -13.40 -2.60
CA ALA A 12 2.36 -12.10 -3.07
C ALA A 12 1.65 -11.69 -4.37
N LEU A 13 1.62 -12.58 -5.36
CA LEU A 13 0.89 -12.37 -6.62
C LEU A 13 -0.61 -12.07 -6.42
N SER A 14 -1.25 -12.78 -5.49
CA SER A 14 -2.65 -12.52 -5.16
C SER A 14 -2.82 -11.13 -4.56
N GLU A 15 -1.96 -10.75 -3.61
CA GLU A 15 -2.04 -9.47 -2.90
C GLU A 15 -1.68 -8.27 -3.80
N GLU A 16 -0.69 -8.39 -4.69
CA GLU A 16 -0.40 -7.34 -5.70
C GLU A 16 -1.58 -7.08 -6.64
N LYS A 17 -2.21 -8.15 -7.10
CA LYS A 17 -3.40 -8.05 -7.96
C LYS A 17 -4.57 -7.37 -7.22
N LYS A 18 -4.71 -7.65 -5.93
CA LYS A 18 -5.71 -7.00 -5.07
C LYS A 18 -5.37 -5.53 -4.81
N ALA A 19 -4.10 -5.19 -4.59
CA ALA A 19 -3.63 -3.82 -4.41
C ALA A 19 -3.87 -2.98 -5.68
N HIS A 20 -3.56 -3.53 -6.86
CA HIS A 20 -3.88 -2.93 -8.16
C HIS A 20 -5.38 -2.57 -8.27
N GLN A 21 -6.26 -3.53 -7.93
CA GLN A 21 -7.71 -3.32 -7.96
C GLN A 21 -8.19 -2.32 -6.92
N PHE A 22 -7.61 -2.35 -5.72
CA PHE A 22 -7.90 -1.40 -4.65
C PHE A 22 -7.64 0.04 -5.10
N TYR A 23 -6.46 0.32 -5.66
CA TYR A 23 -6.12 1.64 -6.16
C TYR A 23 -6.94 2.06 -7.37
N LEU A 24 -7.25 1.14 -8.29
CA LEU A 24 -8.13 1.43 -9.42
C LEU A 24 -9.53 1.85 -8.93
N ASN A 25 -10.06 1.15 -7.93
CA ASN A 25 -11.35 1.48 -7.34
C ASN A 25 -11.34 2.83 -6.62
N LEU A 26 -10.25 3.17 -5.91
CA LEU A 26 -10.08 4.49 -5.30
C LEU A 26 -10.07 5.60 -6.36
N ALA A 27 -9.32 5.43 -7.45
CA ALA A 27 -9.29 6.39 -8.56
C ALA A 27 -10.68 6.69 -9.12
N LEU A 28 -11.50 5.64 -9.33
CA LEU A 28 -12.87 5.77 -9.83
C LEU A 28 -13.80 6.56 -8.90
N GLN A 29 -13.49 6.61 -7.60
CA GLN A 29 -14.28 7.37 -6.62
C GLN A 29 -13.87 8.84 -6.51
N MET A 30 -12.68 9.21 -6.99
CA MET A 30 -12.17 10.58 -6.83
C MET A 30 -12.79 11.54 -7.84
N LYS A 31 -13.39 12.63 -7.32
CA LYS A 31 -13.85 13.76 -8.15
C LYS A 31 -12.69 14.66 -8.58
N ASP A 32 -11.72 14.86 -7.69
CA ASP A 32 -10.52 15.65 -7.97
C ASP A 32 -9.61 14.90 -8.97
N LYS A 33 -9.12 15.63 -9.98
CA LYS A 33 -8.31 15.04 -11.05
C LYS A 33 -6.91 14.65 -10.57
N GLY A 34 -6.32 15.42 -9.65
CA GLY A 34 -4.99 15.13 -9.09
C GLY A 34 -5.02 13.86 -8.23
N ALA A 35 -6.00 13.77 -7.32
CA ALA A 35 -6.21 12.59 -6.49
C ALA A 35 -6.51 11.35 -7.33
N ARG A 36 -7.33 11.47 -8.39
CA ARG A 36 -7.59 10.38 -9.33
C ARG A 36 -6.31 9.89 -10.00
N LEU A 37 -5.56 10.81 -10.61
CA LEU A 37 -4.32 10.47 -11.31
C LEU A 37 -3.31 9.79 -10.39
N LYS A 38 -3.21 10.25 -9.13
CA LYS A 38 -2.34 9.61 -8.13
C LYS A 38 -2.69 8.14 -7.92
N PHE A 39 -3.97 7.81 -7.74
CA PHE A 39 -4.38 6.42 -7.54
C PHE A 39 -4.30 5.58 -8.82
N GLU A 40 -4.48 6.18 -10.01
CA GLU A 40 -4.20 5.50 -11.28
C GLU A 40 -2.72 5.13 -11.40
N ILE A 41 -1.82 6.03 -10.99
CA ILE A 41 -0.37 5.77 -10.95
C ILE A 41 -0.06 4.63 -9.96
N MET A 42 -0.58 4.67 -8.74
CA MET A 42 -0.39 3.59 -7.76
C MET A 42 -0.89 2.25 -8.29
N SER A 43 -2.10 2.23 -8.86
CA SER A 43 -2.66 1.02 -9.48
C SER A 43 -1.72 0.45 -10.56
N ALA A 44 -1.11 1.31 -11.38
CA ALA A 44 -0.16 0.88 -12.40
C ALA A 44 1.19 0.40 -11.81
N ILE A 45 1.61 0.91 -10.65
CA ILE A 45 2.80 0.44 -9.93
C ILE A 45 2.57 -0.97 -9.39
N GLU A 46 1.46 -1.22 -8.69
CA GLU A 46 1.15 -2.57 -8.17
C GLU A 46 0.99 -3.61 -9.28
N LEU A 47 0.46 -3.21 -10.44
CA LEU A 47 0.41 -4.09 -11.59
C LEU A 47 1.81 -4.50 -12.07
N LYS A 48 2.79 -3.60 -12.02
CA LYS A 48 4.18 -3.91 -12.37
C LYS A 48 4.82 -4.83 -11.34
N HIS A 49 4.51 -4.67 -10.05
CA HIS A 49 4.94 -5.62 -9.02
C HIS A 49 4.42 -7.03 -9.32
N TYR A 50 3.12 -7.15 -9.63
CA TYR A 50 2.50 -8.40 -10.06
C TYR A 50 3.21 -9.02 -11.28
N GLU A 51 3.41 -8.25 -12.35
CA GLU A 51 4.03 -8.71 -13.59
C GLU A 51 5.48 -9.17 -13.37
N PHE A 52 6.23 -8.43 -12.54
CA PHE A 52 7.59 -8.78 -12.14
C PHE A 52 7.62 -10.10 -11.36
N LEU A 53 6.77 -10.24 -10.33
CA LEU A 53 6.67 -11.46 -9.53
C LEU A 53 6.20 -12.66 -10.38
N GLN A 54 5.30 -12.42 -11.35
CA GLN A 54 4.77 -13.48 -12.21
C GLN A 54 5.87 -14.02 -13.11
N SER A 55 6.64 -13.12 -13.72
CA SER A 55 7.80 -13.46 -14.55
C SER A 55 8.85 -14.21 -13.75
N TRP A 56 9.17 -13.73 -12.55
CA TRP A 56 10.14 -14.37 -11.66
C TRP A 56 9.67 -15.76 -11.18
N TYR A 57 8.38 -15.92 -10.88
CA TYR A 57 7.78 -17.21 -10.52
C TYR A 57 7.89 -18.22 -11.67
N GLN A 58 7.58 -17.80 -12.90
CA GLN A 58 7.67 -18.67 -14.08
C GLN A 58 9.10 -19.12 -14.34
N GLU A 59 10.08 -18.22 -14.21
CA GLU A 59 11.50 -18.57 -14.34
C GLU A 59 11.93 -19.60 -13.29
N LYS A 60 11.51 -19.39 -12.02
CA LYS A 60 11.93 -20.22 -10.89
C LYS A 60 11.27 -21.60 -10.86
N PHE A 61 9.99 -21.71 -11.24
CA PHE A 61 9.22 -22.94 -11.09
C PHE A 61 8.81 -23.60 -12.41
N GLN A 62 8.97 -22.94 -13.56
CA GLN A 62 8.57 -23.45 -14.89
C GLN A 62 7.08 -23.83 -14.99
N HIS A 63 6.24 -23.31 -14.09
CA HIS A 63 4.80 -23.55 -14.04
C HIS A 63 4.04 -22.23 -13.92
N MET A 64 2.76 -22.24 -14.29
CA MET A 64 1.87 -21.11 -14.02
C MET A 64 1.57 -21.02 -12.52
N PRO A 65 1.53 -19.80 -11.94
CA PRO A 65 1.17 -19.62 -10.55
C PRO A 65 -0.29 -19.99 -10.31
N VAL A 66 -0.56 -20.73 -9.22
CA VAL A 66 -1.92 -20.96 -8.76
C VAL A 66 -2.22 -19.86 -7.75
N LEU A 67 -3.02 -18.88 -8.15
CA LEU A 67 -3.37 -17.77 -7.26
C LEU A 67 -4.38 -18.27 -6.23
N PRO A 68 -4.09 -18.18 -4.92
CA PRO A 68 -5.06 -18.52 -3.90
C PRO A 68 -6.29 -17.60 -4.05
N GLU A 69 -7.46 -18.20 -4.29
CA GLU A 69 -8.77 -17.51 -4.39
C GLU A 69 -9.29 -17.03 -3.02
N THR A 70 -8.45 -17.01 -1.98
CA THR A 70 -8.95 -16.78 -0.62
C THR A 70 -9.60 -15.40 -0.52
N THR A 71 -10.86 -15.42 -0.09
CA THR A 71 -11.64 -14.24 0.31
C THR A 71 -11.12 -13.61 1.59
N GLU A 72 -10.32 -14.35 2.38
CA GLU A 72 -9.56 -13.81 3.50
C GLU A 72 -8.36 -13.01 2.97
N LEU A 73 -8.37 -11.72 3.26
CA LEU A 73 -7.33 -10.79 2.88
C LEU A 73 -6.30 -10.71 4.00
N LYS A 74 -5.08 -11.12 3.69
CA LYS A 74 -3.98 -11.12 4.68
C LYS A 74 -3.30 -9.75 4.74
N ILE A 75 -3.31 -8.99 3.66
CA ILE A 75 -2.54 -7.75 3.54
C ILE A 75 -3.46 -6.59 3.14
N VAL A 76 -4.10 -6.66 1.98
CA VAL A 76 -4.93 -5.56 1.46
C VAL A 76 -6.35 -5.67 2.02
N ARG A 77 -6.80 -4.76 2.89
CA ARG A 77 -8.21 -4.77 3.31
C ARG A 77 -9.10 -4.34 2.13
N PRO A 78 -10.25 -5.00 1.91
CA PRO A 78 -11.16 -4.66 0.81
C PRO A 78 -12.08 -3.50 1.18
N GLU A 79 -11.92 -2.93 2.38
CA GLU A 79 -12.69 -1.79 2.85
C GLU A 79 -12.28 -0.58 2.04
N ILE A 80 -12.86 -0.51 0.84
CA ILE A 80 -12.87 0.71 0.07
C ILE A 80 -13.53 1.74 0.98
N PRO A 81 -12.86 2.86 1.29
CA PRO A 81 -13.47 3.93 2.05
C PRO A 81 -14.84 4.25 1.44
N ALA A 82 -15.86 4.43 2.28
CA ALA A 82 -17.16 4.82 1.76
C ALA A 82 -17.00 6.07 0.88
N LYS A 83 -17.82 6.23 -0.17
CA LYS A 83 -17.76 7.43 -1.03
C LYS A 83 -17.97 8.75 -0.25
N THR A 84 -18.51 8.65 0.97
CA THR A 84 -18.73 9.73 1.93
C THR A 84 -17.62 9.88 2.96
N ALA A 85 -16.65 8.97 2.99
CA ALA A 85 -15.51 9.03 3.91
C ALA A 85 -14.69 10.30 3.62
N LEU A 86 -14.24 10.94 4.69
CA LEU A 86 -13.28 12.04 4.57
C LEU A 86 -12.00 11.50 3.94
N PHE A 87 -11.39 12.27 3.04
CA PHE A 87 -10.15 11.89 2.36
C PHE A 87 -9.05 11.46 3.36
N ALA A 88 -8.97 12.11 4.52
CA ALA A 88 -8.04 11.74 5.59
C ALA A 88 -8.26 10.30 6.13
N GLU A 89 -9.50 9.82 6.21
CA GLU A 89 -9.79 8.43 6.62
C GLU A 89 -9.42 7.43 5.52
N ALA A 90 -9.60 7.81 4.24
CA ALA A 90 -9.13 7.01 3.11
C ALA A 90 -7.60 6.84 3.13
N ILE A 91 -6.86 7.90 3.44
CA ILE A 91 -5.39 7.86 3.52
C ILE A 91 -4.92 6.95 4.66
N LYS A 92 -5.59 6.91 5.81
CA LYS A 92 -5.25 5.96 6.89
C LYS A 92 -5.38 4.50 6.44
N ILE A 93 -6.43 4.17 5.70
CA ILE A 93 -6.63 2.81 5.15
C ILE A 93 -5.52 2.47 4.18
N ILE A 94 -5.15 3.39 3.29
CA ILE A 94 -4.03 3.22 2.36
C ILE A 94 -2.73 2.97 3.14
N MET A 95 -2.41 3.82 4.11
CA MET A 95 -1.21 3.65 4.95
C MET A 95 -1.18 2.29 5.65
N ASP A 96 -2.31 1.80 6.17
CA ASP A 96 -2.37 0.48 6.80
C ASP A 96 -2.16 -0.67 5.79
N THR A 97 -2.68 -0.53 4.56
CA THR A 97 -2.44 -1.46 3.45
C THR A 97 -0.95 -1.52 3.08
N GLU A 98 -0.32 -0.38 2.82
CA GLU A 98 1.11 -0.29 2.46
C GLU A 98 2.02 -0.84 3.57
N ARG A 99 1.71 -0.50 4.83
CA ARG A 99 2.47 -1.01 5.98
C ARG A 99 2.40 -2.54 6.07
N ARG A 100 1.22 -3.13 5.84
CA ARG A 100 1.10 -4.60 5.85
C ARG A 100 1.84 -5.24 4.69
N ALA A 101 1.84 -4.63 3.51
CA ALA A 101 2.57 -5.13 2.35
C ALA A 101 4.08 -5.12 2.63
N TYR A 102 4.58 -4.03 3.21
CA TYR A 102 5.94 -3.95 3.73
C TYR A 102 6.26 -5.06 4.75
N GLU A 103 5.41 -5.24 5.78
CA GLU A 103 5.61 -6.26 6.82
C GLU A 103 5.64 -7.67 6.22
N PHE A 104 4.78 -7.95 5.24
CA PHE A 104 4.74 -9.22 4.53
C PHE A 104 6.04 -9.48 3.77
N TYR A 105 6.50 -8.53 2.93
CA TYR A 105 7.72 -8.71 2.15
C TYR A 105 8.97 -8.74 3.02
N ARG A 106 8.98 -7.97 4.11
CA ARG A 106 10.04 -8.05 5.11
C ARG A 106 10.11 -9.46 5.72
N ASN A 107 8.98 -10.01 6.15
CA ASN A 107 8.93 -11.38 6.69
C ASN A 107 9.33 -12.42 5.62
N ALA A 108 8.88 -12.26 4.38
CA ALA A 108 9.29 -13.11 3.25
C ALA A 108 10.81 -13.09 3.04
N CYS A 109 11.45 -11.93 3.19
CA CYS A 109 12.91 -11.81 3.16
C CYS A 109 13.57 -12.53 4.35
N GLU A 110 13.00 -12.45 5.55
CA GLU A 110 13.57 -13.09 6.77
C GLU A 110 13.53 -14.63 6.69
N VAL A 111 12.45 -15.21 6.15
CA VAL A 111 12.29 -16.67 6.03
C VAL A 111 12.97 -17.26 4.77
N SER A 112 13.41 -16.41 3.84
CA SER A 112 14.02 -16.86 2.58
C SER A 112 15.46 -17.36 2.75
N THR A 113 15.70 -18.60 2.30
CA THR A 113 17.01 -19.27 2.41
C THR A 113 18.02 -18.80 1.36
N HIS A 114 17.58 -18.51 0.14
CA HIS A 114 18.46 -18.10 -0.96
C HIS A 114 18.67 -16.58 -0.98
N ALA A 115 19.91 -16.16 -1.24
CA ALA A 115 20.26 -14.74 -1.30
C ALA A 115 19.51 -13.99 -2.40
N SER A 116 19.28 -14.64 -3.55
CA SER A 116 18.47 -14.09 -4.65
C SER A 116 17.04 -13.77 -4.22
N ASP A 117 16.42 -14.70 -3.48
CA ASP A 117 15.02 -14.57 -3.06
C ASP A 117 14.88 -13.44 -2.01
N ARG A 118 15.87 -13.35 -1.10
CA ARG A 118 15.96 -12.24 -0.14
C ARG A 118 16.11 -10.88 -0.82
N GLU A 119 16.88 -10.78 -1.89
CA GLU A 119 17.08 -9.52 -2.61
C GLU A 119 15.78 -9.03 -3.24
N VAL A 120 15.05 -9.93 -3.88
CA VAL A 120 13.75 -9.64 -4.50
C VAL A 120 12.75 -9.14 -3.46
N PHE A 121 12.57 -9.86 -2.36
CA PHE A 121 11.62 -9.44 -1.33
C PHE A 121 12.05 -8.18 -0.58
N ARG A 122 13.35 -7.96 -0.37
CA ARG A 122 13.84 -6.70 0.21
C ARG A 122 13.53 -5.52 -0.70
N THR A 123 13.68 -5.70 -2.01
CA THR A 123 13.37 -4.65 -2.99
C THR A 123 11.89 -4.26 -2.91
N LEU A 124 10.99 -5.25 -2.92
CA LEU A 124 9.55 -5.01 -2.79
C LEU A 124 9.20 -4.38 -1.44
N ALA A 125 9.74 -4.89 -0.33
CA ALA A 125 9.55 -4.28 0.99
C ALA A 125 9.93 -2.79 1.01
N ASN A 126 11.07 -2.43 0.40
CA ASN A 126 11.49 -1.03 0.34
C ASN A 126 10.55 -0.17 -0.53
N MET A 127 9.97 -0.73 -1.60
CA MET A 127 8.97 -0.05 -2.43
C MET A 127 7.70 0.23 -1.63
N GLU A 128 7.16 -0.77 -0.92
CA GLU A 128 5.95 -0.58 -0.08
C GLU A 128 6.18 0.38 1.07
N LEU A 129 7.37 0.35 1.68
CA LEU A 129 7.74 1.33 2.70
C LEU A 129 7.78 2.75 2.11
N SER A 130 8.30 2.92 0.89
CA SER A 130 8.29 4.21 0.21
C SER A 130 6.87 4.69 -0.08
N HIS A 131 5.97 3.81 -0.52
CA HIS A 131 4.56 4.14 -0.71
C HIS A 131 3.91 4.61 0.60
N TYR A 132 4.09 3.83 1.68
CA TYR A 132 3.63 4.18 3.02
C TYR A 132 4.10 5.58 3.44
N GLU A 133 5.39 5.87 3.27
CA GLU A 133 6.00 7.15 3.66
C GLU A 133 5.46 8.34 2.86
N GLN A 134 5.18 8.15 1.57
CA GLN A 134 4.53 9.17 0.74
C GLN A 134 3.13 9.49 1.25
N PHE A 135 2.31 8.47 1.55
CA PHE A 135 0.97 8.67 2.09
C PHE A 135 0.97 9.23 3.51
N ARG A 136 1.90 8.80 4.37
CA ARG A 136 2.09 9.35 5.71
C ARG A 136 2.42 10.83 5.67
N THR A 137 3.33 11.23 4.77
CA THR A 137 3.71 12.63 4.58
C THR A 137 2.50 13.48 4.19
N GLU A 138 1.69 12.99 3.25
CA GLU A 138 0.47 13.67 2.81
C GLU A 138 -0.57 13.78 3.93
N TYR A 139 -0.77 12.71 4.70
CA TYR A 139 -1.64 12.71 5.86
C TYR A 139 -1.24 13.77 6.88
N ASN A 140 0.06 13.86 7.19
CA ASN A 140 0.58 14.85 8.12
C ASN A 140 0.34 16.27 7.61
N TYR A 141 0.61 16.56 6.33
CA TYR A 141 0.30 17.88 5.77
C TYR A 141 -1.19 18.25 5.90
N MET A 142 -2.08 17.30 5.63
CA MET A 142 -3.53 17.56 5.73
C MET A 142 -4.01 17.79 7.16
N THR A 143 -3.40 17.12 8.14
CA THR A 143 -3.84 17.16 9.54
C THR A 143 -3.12 18.22 10.36
N GLU A 144 -1.82 18.43 10.15
CA GLU A 144 -1.01 19.43 10.85
C GLU A 144 -1.33 20.87 10.40
N THR A 145 -1.83 21.07 9.18
CA THR A 145 -2.31 22.40 8.74
C THR A 145 -3.44 22.92 9.64
N THR A 146 -4.18 22.03 10.30
CA THR A 146 -5.23 22.39 11.27
C THR A 146 -4.66 22.97 12.57
N ILE A 147 -3.42 22.63 12.94
CA ILE A 147 -2.79 23.10 14.19
C ILE A 147 -2.24 24.53 14.03
N ARG A 148 -1.97 25.00 12.81
CA ARG A 148 -1.43 26.35 12.57
C ARG A 148 -2.43 27.50 12.73
N PHE A 149 -3.73 27.23 12.75
CA PHE A 149 -4.79 28.24 12.93
C PHE A 149 -5.63 28.03 14.19
N ALA A 150 -5.42 26.94 14.93
CA ALA A 150 -6.19 26.64 16.15
C ALA A 150 -5.58 27.23 17.43
N SER A 151 -4.42 27.88 17.36
CA SER A 151 -3.86 28.69 18.44
C SER A 151 -3.77 30.16 18.03
N GLU A 152 -4.91 30.75 17.65
CA GLU A 152 -5.11 32.18 17.87
C GLU A 152 -5.49 32.40 19.34
N ASP A 153 -4.56 32.09 20.25
CA ASP A 153 -4.42 33.00 21.39
C ASP A 153 -3.90 34.29 20.77
N ILE A 154 -4.76 35.30 20.66
CA ILE A 154 -4.39 36.66 20.27
C ILE A 154 -4.03 37.41 21.56
N PRO A 155 -2.73 37.49 21.96
CA PRO A 155 -2.31 38.14 23.20
C PRO A 155 -2.71 39.62 23.34
N TRP A 156 -3.25 40.26 22.30
CA TRP A 156 -3.61 41.68 22.28
C TRP A 156 -5.09 41.98 22.57
N MET A 157 -5.91 40.96 22.86
CA MET A 157 -7.34 41.13 23.17
C MET A 157 -7.68 41.15 24.67
N MET A 158 -6.68 41.31 25.55
CA MET A 158 -6.89 41.53 26.98
C MET A 158 -6.35 42.91 27.35
N GLU A 159 -7.23 43.70 27.99
CA GLU A 159 -7.03 45.04 28.57
C GLU A 159 -7.30 46.26 27.68
N VAL A 160 -8.59 46.60 27.54
CA VAL A 160 -9.05 47.96 27.86
C VAL A 160 -10.33 47.84 28.69
N TYR A 161 -10.20 48.00 30.01
CA TYR A 161 -11.04 48.78 30.95
C TYR A 161 -10.70 48.40 32.40
#